data_AF-A0A7K7Q4Q5-F1
#
_entry.id   AF-A0A7K7Q4Q5-F1
#
_cell.length_a   1.000
_cell.length_b   1.000
_cell.length_c   1.000
_cell.angle_alpha   90.00
_cell.angle_beta   90.00
_cell.angle_gamma   90.00
#
_symmetry.space_group_name_H-M   'P 1'
#
loop_
_entity.id
_entity.type
_entity.pdbx_description
1 polymer ?
#
loop_
_entity_poly.entity_id
_entity_poly.type
_entity_poly.pdbx_seq_one_letter_code
_entity_poly.pdbx_strand_id
1 'polypeptide(L)'
;NPAFFRSTLPVLPLLLVLSPVNASSCAMGNKTEIRVKYENVLSHDINELVNMSAENPDRCCKNENDENIKVFFCNDTEEIASLQSMACNMLRFLNKQRINKAFRWKAAFVSCWTLQVLQCKCERPKIAK
;
A
#
# COMPACT_ATOMS: atom_id res chain seq x y z
N ASN A 1 -29.32 -44.92 33.19
CA ASN A 1 -28.48 -44.60 32.01
C ASN A 1 -28.10 -43.13 31.97
N PRO A 2 -26.96 -42.73 32.53
CA PRO A 2 -26.29 -41.49 32.11
C PRO A 2 -25.27 -41.84 31.00
N ALA A 3 -25.44 -41.23 29.83
CA ALA A 3 -24.52 -41.42 28.71
C ALA A 3 -23.21 -40.66 28.97
N PHE A 4 -22.12 -41.43 28.93
CA PHE A 4 -20.73 -41.01 28.80
C PHE A 4 -20.57 -40.00 27.64
N PHE A 5 -20.12 -38.78 27.92
CA PHE A 5 -19.41 -37.99 26.91
C PHE A 5 -17.91 -38.32 26.98
N ARG A 6 -17.49 -39.28 26.16
CA ARG A 6 -16.09 -39.47 25.75
C ARG A 6 -16.05 -39.52 24.23
N SER A 7 -15.48 -38.50 23.60
CA SER A 7 -14.89 -38.58 22.25
C SER A 7 -13.99 -37.35 22.06
N THR A 8 -12.73 -37.47 22.50
CA THR A 8 -11.53 -37.48 21.62
C THR A 8 -11.48 -36.35 20.60
N LEU A 9 -10.75 -35.29 20.95
CA LEU A 9 -9.93 -34.49 20.02
C LEU A 9 -8.86 -33.73 20.85
N PRO A 10 -7.88 -34.41 21.47
CA PRO A 10 -6.69 -33.71 21.93
C PRO A 10 -5.80 -33.45 20.71
N VAL A 11 -5.27 -32.23 20.60
CA VAL A 11 -4.29 -31.76 19.60
C VAL A 11 -4.89 -31.23 18.29
N LEU A 12 -5.39 -29.99 18.33
CA LEU A 12 -4.97 -28.95 17.38
C LEU A 12 -5.47 -27.58 17.89
N PRO A 13 -4.58 -26.77 18.50
CA PRO A 13 -4.48 -25.41 17.98
C PRO A 13 -3.06 -24.81 18.07
N LEU A 14 -1.99 -25.61 17.97
CA LEU A 14 -0.63 -25.05 17.91
C LEU A 14 -0.23 -24.55 16.51
N LEU A 15 -1.02 -24.83 15.46
CA LEU A 15 -0.78 -24.33 14.11
C LEU A 15 -1.35 -22.92 13.84
N LEU A 16 -2.10 -22.33 14.77
CA LEU A 16 -2.62 -20.97 14.61
C LEU A 16 -1.63 -19.88 15.05
N VAL A 17 -0.49 -20.25 15.64
CA VAL A 17 0.49 -19.30 16.20
C VAL A 17 1.61 -18.93 15.20
N LEU A 18 1.63 -19.53 14.01
CA LEU A 18 2.64 -19.25 12.98
C LEU A 18 2.05 -18.58 11.73
N SER A 19 1.01 -17.76 11.88
CA SER A 19 0.76 -16.76 10.82
C SER A 19 1.95 -15.79 10.84
N PRO A 20 2.72 -15.64 9.76
CA PRO A 20 3.83 -14.70 9.75
C PRO A 20 3.24 -13.31 9.96
N VAL A 21 3.41 -12.78 11.18
CA VAL A 21 2.95 -11.44 11.59
C VAL A 21 3.66 -10.34 10.78
N ASN A 22 4.71 -10.69 10.05
CA ASN A 22 5.54 -9.79 9.26
C ASN A 22 5.66 -10.19 7.78
N ALA A 23 4.74 -10.99 7.22
CA ALA A 23 4.69 -11.09 5.77
C ALA A 23 4.22 -9.74 5.24
N SER A 24 5.15 -8.89 4.78
CA SER A 24 4.79 -7.76 3.92
C SER A 24 3.89 -8.32 2.83
N SER A 25 2.70 -7.75 2.62
CA SER A 25 1.77 -8.27 1.60
C SER A 25 2.25 -8.11 0.16
N CYS A 26 3.53 -7.74 0.00
CA CYS A 26 4.31 -7.69 -1.22
C CYS A 26 5.15 -8.95 -1.32
N ALA A 27 5.01 -9.68 -2.42
CA ALA A 27 6.05 -10.62 -2.84
C ALA A 27 7.09 -9.80 -3.60
N MET A 28 8.27 -9.60 -3.02
CA MET A 28 9.31 -8.82 -3.70
C MET A 28 9.71 -9.52 -5.01
N GLY A 29 9.28 -8.94 -6.13
CA GLY A 29 9.58 -9.44 -7.46
C GLY A 29 11.03 -9.19 -7.88
N ASN A 30 11.36 -9.55 -9.11
CA ASN A 30 12.67 -9.25 -9.68
C ASN A 30 12.85 -7.72 -9.79
N LYS A 31 13.87 -7.18 -9.12
CA LYS A 31 14.17 -5.74 -9.11
C LYS A 31 14.35 -5.15 -10.50
N THR A 32 14.96 -5.91 -11.41
CA THR A 32 15.16 -5.46 -12.81
C THR A 32 13.82 -5.31 -13.52
N GLU A 33 12.90 -6.26 -13.31
CA GLU A 33 11.56 -6.20 -13.89
C GLU A 33 10.74 -5.04 -13.30
N ILE A 34 10.84 -4.84 -11.98
CA ILE A 34 10.21 -3.71 -11.29
C ILE A 34 10.71 -2.39 -11.88
N ARG A 35 12.03 -2.23 -12.04
CA ARG A 35 12.64 -1.03 -12.61
C ARG A 35 12.17 -0.78 -14.04
N VAL A 36 12.18 -1.81 -14.90
CA VAL A 36 11.73 -1.69 -16.29
C VAL A 36 10.26 -1.28 -16.37
N LYS A 37 9.39 -1.85 -15.52
CA LYS A 37 7.98 -1.46 -15.46
C LYS A 37 7.79 -0.04 -14.93
N TYR A 38 8.57 0.36 -13.93
CA TYR A 38 8.55 1.74 -13.44
C TYR A 38 8.93 2.72 -14.55
N GLU A 39 10.08 2.51 -15.20
CA GLU A 39 10.60 3.41 -16.23
C GLU A 39 9.65 3.51 -17.43
N ASN A 40 9.11 2.38 -17.90
CA ASN A 40 8.32 2.34 -19.14
C ASN A 40 6.81 2.56 -18.96
N VAL A 41 6.26 2.34 -17.76
CA VAL A 41 4.81 2.41 -17.52
C VAL A 41 4.48 3.50 -16.51
N LEU A 42 5.08 3.45 -15.32
CA LEU A 42 4.61 4.23 -14.19
C LEU A 42 5.19 5.66 -14.14
N SER A 43 6.41 5.86 -14.64
CA SER A 43 7.14 7.14 -14.55
C SER A 43 6.39 8.28 -15.21
N HIS A 44 5.84 8.05 -16.40
CA HIS A 44 5.07 9.03 -17.16
C HIS A 44 3.79 9.44 -16.41
N ASP A 45 3.04 8.47 -15.91
CA ASP A 45 1.79 8.74 -15.17
C ASP A 45 2.03 9.47 -13.85
N ILE A 46 3.16 9.21 -13.18
CA ILE A 46 3.57 9.98 -11.99
C ILE A 46 3.84 11.43 -12.38
N ASN A 47 4.61 11.68 -13.44
CA ASN A 47 4.93 13.03 -13.89
C ASN A 47 3.66 13.80 -14.28
N GLU A 48 2.73 13.15 -14.99
CA GLU A 48 1.44 13.73 -15.30
C GLU A 48 0.64 14.08 -14.03
N LEU A 49 0.59 13.17 -13.06
CA LEU A 49 -0.09 13.41 -11.78
C LEU A 49 0.51 14.61 -11.01
N VAL A 50 1.84 14.71 -10.99
CA VAL A 50 2.55 15.84 -10.37
C VAL A 50 2.22 17.15 -11.10
N ASN A 51 2.25 17.15 -12.43
CA ASN A 51 1.88 18.34 -13.21
C ASN A 51 0.43 18.77 -12.96
N MET A 52 -0.51 17.83 -12.84
CA MET A 52 -1.90 18.13 -12.48
C MET A 52 -2.04 18.71 -11.07
N SER A 53 -1.17 18.33 -10.12
CA SER A 53 -1.15 18.92 -8.77
C SER A 53 -0.56 20.33 -8.73
N ALA A 54 0.33 20.67 -9.67
CA ALA A 54 0.99 21.97 -9.76
C ALA A 54 0.04 23.10 -10.17
N GLU A 55 -1.17 22.80 -10.65
CA GLU A 55 -2.20 23.81 -10.96
C GLU A 55 -2.84 24.46 -9.70
N ASN A 56 -2.57 23.94 -8.49
CA ASN A 56 -3.06 24.50 -7.22
C ASN A 56 -2.00 24.46 -6.11
N PRO A 57 -0.85 25.15 -6.25
CA PRO A 57 0.27 24.97 -5.33
C PRO A 57 -0.07 25.27 -3.86
N ASP A 58 -0.64 26.44 -3.52
CA ASP A 58 -0.35 26.96 -2.17
C ASP A 58 -1.46 27.79 -1.51
N ARG A 59 -2.76 27.60 -1.80
CA ARG A 59 -3.78 28.37 -1.05
C ARG A 59 -4.00 27.91 0.39
N CYS A 60 -3.67 26.65 0.72
CA CYS A 60 -4.00 26.05 2.02
C CYS A 60 -2.82 25.34 2.71
N CYS A 61 -1.75 24.99 2.00
CA CYS A 61 -0.60 24.30 2.55
C CYS A 61 0.52 25.34 2.74
N LYS A 62 0.83 25.71 3.99
CA LYS A 62 2.15 26.28 4.27
C LYS A 62 3.10 25.10 4.31
N ASN A 63 4.24 25.20 3.61
CA ASN A 63 5.37 24.31 3.86
C ASN A 63 5.75 24.48 5.34
N GLU A 64 5.23 23.62 6.23
CA GLU A 64 5.92 23.36 7.48
C GLU A 64 7.27 22.79 7.06
N ASN A 65 8.35 23.47 7.47
CA ASN A 65 9.72 23.23 7.04
C ASN A 65 9.96 21.78 6.60
N ASP A 66 10.58 21.60 5.42
CA ASP A 66 10.96 20.32 4.79
C ASP A 66 11.83 19.38 5.67
N GLU A 67 12.05 19.75 6.93
CA GLU A 67 12.73 18.99 7.99
C GLU A 67 12.12 17.61 8.26
N ASN A 68 10.86 17.37 7.86
CA ASN A 68 10.14 16.09 8.03
C ASN A 68 9.78 15.37 6.72
N ILE A 69 10.40 15.72 5.59
CA ILE A 69 10.40 14.77 4.46
C ILE A 69 11.20 13.57 4.94
N LYS A 70 10.51 12.55 5.48
CA LYS A 70 11.11 11.27 5.82
C LYS A 70 11.73 10.76 4.54
N VAL A 71 13.05 10.91 4.43
CA VAL A 71 13.85 10.35 3.35
C VAL A 71 13.56 8.86 3.38
N PHE A 72 12.85 8.38 2.36
CA PHE A 72 12.53 6.97 2.25
C PHE A 72 13.83 6.19 2.03
N PHE A 73 13.93 5.07 2.74
CA PHE A 73 15.13 4.53 3.35
C PHE A 73 16.13 3.85 2.38
N CYS A 74 17.36 3.63 2.86
CA CYS A 74 18.48 2.97 2.16
C CYS A 74 18.35 1.44 2.03
N ASN A 75 17.18 0.85 2.28
CA ASN A 75 16.91 -0.58 2.16
C ASN A 75 15.66 -0.81 1.30
N ASP A 76 15.79 -1.66 0.27
CA ASP A 76 14.72 -1.91 -0.70
C ASP A 76 13.42 -2.43 -0.05
N THR A 77 13.54 -3.17 1.06
CA THR A 77 12.35 -3.71 1.75
C THR A 77 11.50 -2.58 2.35
N GLU A 78 12.16 -1.59 2.96
CA GLU A 78 11.50 -0.42 3.56
C GLU A 78 10.96 0.52 2.49
N GLU A 79 11.66 0.64 1.36
CA GLU A 79 11.20 1.38 0.20
C GLU A 79 9.90 0.77 -0.37
N ILE A 80 9.87 -0.54 -0.62
CA ILE A 80 8.68 -1.22 -1.14
C ILE A 80 7.50 -1.09 -0.15
N ALA A 81 7.73 -1.31 1.14
CA ALA A 81 6.70 -1.18 2.16
C ALA A 81 6.14 0.26 2.20
N SER A 82 7.00 1.25 2.01
CA SER A 82 6.61 2.65 1.96
C SER A 82 5.78 2.99 0.72
N LEU A 83 6.23 2.55 -0.46
CA LEU A 83 5.50 2.75 -1.72
C LEU A 83 4.12 2.07 -1.69
N GLN A 84 4.05 0.85 -1.14
CA GLN A 84 2.79 0.17 -0.89
C GLN A 84 1.88 0.99 0.03
N SER A 85 2.40 1.45 1.16
CA SER A 85 1.63 2.26 2.13
C SER A 85 1.10 3.55 1.50
N MET A 86 1.93 4.25 0.73
CA MET A 86 1.54 5.45 -0.01
C MET A 86 0.40 5.17 -1.00
N ALA A 87 0.55 4.15 -1.85
CA ALA A 87 -0.47 3.79 -2.83
C ALA A 87 -1.82 3.44 -2.16
N CYS A 88 -1.77 2.68 -1.07
CA CYS A 88 -2.98 2.31 -0.32
C CYS A 88 -3.63 3.49 0.40
N ASN A 89 -2.83 4.39 0.99
CA ASN A 89 -3.32 5.60 1.62
C ASN A 89 -3.95 6.55 0.60
N MET A 90 -3.33 6.69 -0.57
CA MET A 90 -3.87 7.49 -1.67
C MET A 90 -5.23 6.96 -2.13
N LEU A 91 -5.35 5.66 -2.42
CA LEU A 91 -6.63 5.04 -2.77
C LEU A 91 -7.72 5.26 -1.70
N ARG A 92 -7.35 5.18 -0.42
CA ARG A 92 -8.28 5.44 0.69
C ARG A 92 -8.70 6.91 0.76
N PHE A 93 -7.78 7.82 0.48
CA PHE A 93 -8.02 9.27 0.49
C PHE A 93 -8.95 9.70 -0.65
N LEU A 94 -8.73 9.17 -1.86
CA LEU A 94 -9.52 9.50 -3.06
C LEU A 94 -11.02 9.23 -2.90
N ASN A 95 -11.39 8.26 -2.04
CA ASN A 95 -12.80 7.95 -1.77
C ASN A 95 -13.48 8.94 -0.82
N LYS A 96 -12.72 9.73 -0.05
CA LYS A 96 -13.26 10.57 1.03
C LYS A 96 -13.41 12.05 0.65
N GLN A 97 -12.70 12.53 -0.37
CA GLN A 97 -12.62 13.96 -0.67
C GLN A 97 -13.27 14.34 -2.02
N ARG A 98 -13.73 15.60 -2.11
CA ARG A 98 -14.19 16.21 -3.36
C ARG A 98 -13.01 16.71 -4.19
N ILE A 99 -12.30 15.77 -4.80
CA ILE A 99 -11.15 16.04 -5.67
C ILE A 99 -11.62 16.15 -7.12
N ASN A 100 -10.92 16.93 -7.94
CA ASN A 100 -11.13 16.97 -9.39
C ASN A 100 -11.18 15.54 -9.96
N LYS A 101 -12.17 15.27 -10.82
CA LYS A 101 -12.41 13.92 -11.36
C LYS A 101 -11.20 13.38 -12.13
N ALA A 102 -10.55 14.20 -12.94
CA ALA A 102 -9.39 13.79 -13.73
C ALA A 102 -8.20 13.47 -12.82
N PHE A 103 -7.90 14.34 -11.86
CA PHE A 103 -6.86 14.09 -10.86
C PHE A 103 -7.13 12.81 -10.07
N ARG A 104 -8.38 12.61 -9.61
CA ARG A 104 -8.78 11.39 -8.89
C ARG A 104 -8.55 10.13 -9.71
N TRP A 105 -8.91 10.14 -11.00
CA TRP A 105 -8.70 9.00 -11.88
C TRP A 105 -7.21 8.71 -12.08
N LYS A 106 -6.39 9.74 -12.37
CA LYS A 106 -4.94 9.58 -12.55
C LYS A 106 -4.26 9.10 -11.27
N ALA A 107 -4.61 9.67 -10.12
CA ALA A 107 -4.10 9.24 -8.81
C ALA A 107 -4.47 7.79 -8.47
N ALA A 108 -5.70 7.37 -8.77
CA ALA A 108 -6.13 5.99 -8.57
C ALA A 108 -5.36 5.05 -9.51
N PHE A 109 -5.18 5.45 -10.77
CA PHE A 109 -4.43 4.69 -11.77
C PHE A 109 -2.98 4.48 -11.33
N VAL A 110 -2.27 5.56 -10.97
CA VAL A 110 -0.88 5.49 -10.46
C VAL A 110 -0.81 4.58 -9.25
N SER A 111 -1.71 4.75 -8.27
CA SER A 111 -1.70 3.94 -7.05
C SER A 111 -1.93 2.44 -7.33
N CYS A 112 -2.87 2.09 -8.21
CA CYS A 112 -3.13 0.71 -8.60
C CYS A 112 -1.95 0.10 -9.36
N TRP A 113 -1.35 0.84 -10.29
CA TRP A 113 -0.18 0.37 -11.03
C TRP A 113 1.05 0.22 -10.15
N THR A 114 1.28 1.11 -9.18
CA THR A 114 2.35 0.94 -8.18
C THR A 114 2.20 -0.39 -7.46
N LEU A 115 1.00 -0.72 -6.97
CA LEU A 115 0.73 -1.99 -6.30
C LEU A 115 0.93 -3.20 -7.24
N GLN A 116 0.54 -3.07 -8.51
CA GLN A 116 0.71 -4.13 -9.50
C GLN A 116 2.18 -4.38 -9.85
N VAL A 117 2.96 -3.31 -10.07
CA VAL A 117 4.40 -3.39 -10.38
C VAL A 117 5.16 -4.01 -9.21
N LEU A 118 4.82 -3.62 -7.98
CA LEU A 118 5.44 -4.15 -6.76
C LEU A 118 4.88 -5.52 -6.33
N GLN A 119 3.85 -6.03 -7.02
CA GLN A 119 3.12 -7.25 -6.65
C GLN A 119 2.60 -7.22 -5.20
N CYS A 120 2.16 -6.04 -4.77
CA CYS A 120 1.64 -5.78 -3.44
C CYS A 120 0.11 -5.73 -3.43
N LYS A 121 -0.47 -5.86 -2.23
CA LYS A 121 -1.90 -5.61 -1.98
C LYS A 121 -2.06 -4.60 -0.87
N CYS A 122 -3.21 -3.95 -0.79
CA CYS A 122 -3.53 -3.17 0.40
C CYS A 122 -3.98 -4.08 1.53
N GLU A 123 -3.45 -3.86 2.73
CA GLU A 123 -3.97 -4.49 3.92
C GLU A 123 -5.44 -4.11 4.10
N ARG A 124 -6.29 -5.12 4.33
CA ARG A 124 -7.68 -4.86 4.70
C ARG A 124 -7.69 -4.20 6.07
N PRO A 125 -8.52 -3.15 6.30
CA PRO A 125 -8.66 -2.59 7.62
C PRO A 125 -9.06 -3.72 8.59
N LYS A 126 -8.28 -3.91 9.65
CA LYS A 126 -8.67 -4.80 10.75
C LYS A 126 -9.94 -4.21 11.35
N ILE A 127 -11.08 -4.87 11.14
CA ILE A 127 -12.30 -4.55 11.87
C ILE A 127 -12.01 -4.97 13.31
N ALA A 128 -11.80 -4.00 14.20
CA ALA A 128 -11.79 -4.27 15.63
C ALA A 128 -13.20 -4.76 16.00
N LYS A 129 -13.30 -5.98 16.50
CA LYS A 129 -14.51 -6.53 17.12
C LYS A 129 -14.53 -6.13 18.58
#